data_AF-A0A7J8MQQ9-F1
#
_entry.id   AF-A0A7J8MQQ9-F1
#
_cell.length_a   1.000
_cell.length_b   1.000
_cell.length_c   1.000
_cell.angle_alpha   90.00
_cell.angle_beta   90.00
_cell.angle_gamma   90.00
#
_symmetry.space_group_name_H-M   'P 1'
#
loop_
_entity.id
_entity.type
_entity.pdbx_description
1 polymer ?
#
loop_
_entity_poly.entity_id
_entity_poly.type
_entity_poly.pdbx_seq_one_letter_code
_entity_poly.pdbx_strand_id
1 'polypeptide(L)'
;MINGLCKDGLPDEAYRLFGSVGDNDCSLDSYCYNVMIRGFLRNSYTSKATQLLAEMVGKGFCADLFTVTLFMDLILHSNKSILL
;
A
#
# COMPACT_ATOMS: atom_id res chain seq x y z
N MET A 1 5.37 9.30 10.16
CA MET A 1 5.17 10.30 9.08
C MET A 1 4.38 9.73 7.91
N ILE A 2 4.84 8.63 7.28
CA ILE A 2 4.15 7.96 6.13
C ILE A 2 2.65 7.73 6.40
N ASN A 3 2.29 7.08 7.51
CA ASN A 3 0.88 6.85 7.85
C ASN A 3 0.05 8.14 8.04
N GLY A 4 0.67 9.23 8.49
CA GLY A 4 0.02 10.53 8.64
C GLY A 4 -0.33 11.11 7.27
N LEU A 5 0.67 11.24 6.40
CA LEU A 5 0.48 11.74 5.02
C LEU A 5 -0.55 10.91 4.23
N CYS A 6 -0.53 9.59 4.38
CA CYS A 6 -1.54 8.72 3.78
C CYS A 6 -2.97 9.02 4.26
N LYS A 7 -3.14 9.34 5.56
CA LYS A 7 -4.45 9.72 6.13
C LYS A 7 -4.88 11.13 5.71
N ASP A 8 -3.93 12.01 5.45
CA ASP A 8 -4.17 13.38 5.01
C ASP A 8 -4.41 13.49 3.49
N GLY A 9 -4.47 12.37 2.77
CA GLY A 9 -4.71 12.36 1.32
C GLY A 9 -3.49 12.74 0.48
N LEU A 10 -2.28 12.58 1.03
CA LEU A 10 -1.01 12.92 0.38
C LEU A 10 -0.15 11.66 0.10
N PRO A 11 -0.66 10.68 -0.68
CA PRO A 11 0.02 9.40 -0.89
C PRO A 11 1.34 9.51 -1.67
N ASP A 12 1.49 10.51 -2.55
CA ASP A 12 2.73 10.71 -3.30
C ASP A 12 3.86 11.26 -2.41
N GLU A 13 3.53 12.15 -1.46
CA GLU A 13 4.50 12.64 -0.47
C GLU A 13 4.90 11.51 0.50
N ALA A 14 3.93 10.69 0.91
CA ALA A 14 4.19 9.50 1.70
C ALA A 14 5.12 8.52 0.96
N TYR A 15 4.94 8.34 -0.35
CA TYR A 15 5.77 7.45 -1.17
C TYR A 15 7.20 7.97 -1.35
N ARG A 16 7.40 9.29 -1.50
CA ARG A 16 8.74 9.90 -1.54
C ARG A 16 9.53 9.59 -0.26
N LEU A 17 8.88 9.70 0.90
CA LEU A 17 9.49 9.35 2.18
C LEU A 17 9.74 7.84 2.29
N PHE A 18 8.79 7.02 1.86
CA PHE A 18 8.95 5.56 1.82
C PHE A 18 10.18 5.14 1.01
N GLY A 19 10.39 5.71 -0.18
CA GLY A 19 11.58 5.47 -1.00
C GLY A 19 12.87 5.89 -0.30
N SER A 20 12.88 7.08 0.31
CA SER A 20 14.07 7.59 1.02
C SER A 20 14.51 6.71 2.20
N VAL A 21 13.60 5.94 2.81
CA VAL A 21 13.97 5.00 3.89
C VAL A 21 14.82 3.86 3.32
N GLY A 22 14.43 3.33 2.15
CA GLY A 22 15.19 2.27 1.48
C GLY A 22 16.58 2.69 1.01
N ASP A 23 16.77 3.98 0.70
CA ASP A 23 18.05 4.52 0.23
C ASP A 23 19.06 4.80 1.36
N ASN A 24 18.61 4.89 2.61
CA ASN A 24 19.44 5.26 3.77
C ASN A 24 20.04 4.05 4.52
N ASP A 25 20.32 2.95 3.84
CA ASP A 25 20.74 1.65 4.42
C ASP A 25 19.75 1.06 5.46
N CYS A 26 18.57 1.67 5.61
CA CYS A 26 17.50 1.19 6.47
C CYS A 26 16.57 0.29 5.65
N SER A 27 16.59 -1.00 5.93
CA SER A 27 15.72 -1.94 5.22
C SER A 27 14.26 -1.67 5.59
N LEU A 28 13.42 -1.48 4.56
CA LEU A 28 11.97 -1.49 4.72
C LEU A 28 11.54 -2.86 5.25
N ASP A 29 10.82 -2.87 6.37
CA ASP A 29 10.23 -4.07 6.93
C ASP A 29 8.79 -4.29 6.45
N SER A 30 8.20 -5.43 6.84
CA SER A 30 6.80 -5.74 6.53
C SER A 30 5.83 -4.64 6.98
N TYR A 31 6.10 -3.98 8.11
CA TYR A 31 5.23 -2.92 8.62
C TYR A 31 5.20 -1.71 7.69
N CYS A 32 6.36 -1.24 7.23
CA CYS A 32 6.46 -0.13 6.29
C CYS A 32 5.69 -0.40 4.99
N TYR A 33 5.83 -1.59 4.40
CA TYR A 33 5.07 -1.99 3.21
C TYR A 33 3.56 -1.93 3.46
N ASN A 34 3.10 -2.57 4.53
CA ASN A 34 1.68 -2.60 4.86
C ASN A 34 1.10 -1.18 5.04
N VAL A 35 1.82 -0.28 5.72
CA VAL A 35 1.39 1.12 5.88
C VAL A 35 1.25 1.82 4.54
N MET A 36 2.24 1.69 3.65
CA MET A 36 2.23 2.36 2.35
C MET A 36 1.15 1.79 1.42
N ILE A 37 1.00 0.47 1.36
CA ILE A 37 -0.02 -0.22 0.56
C ILE A 37 -1.42 0.23 0.98
N ARG A 38 -1.74 0.24 2.28
CA ARG A 38 -3.05 0.74 2.77
C ARG A 38 -3.26 2.20 2.42
N GLY A 39 -2.20 3.01 2.49
CA GLY A 39 -2.23 4.40 2.09
C GLY A 39 -2.65 4.58 0.63
N PHE A 40 -2.04 3.80 -0.27
CA PHE A 40 -2.45 3.79 -1.67
C PHE A 40 -3.87 3.29 -1.89
N LEU A 41 -4.27 2.18 -1.26
CA LEU A 41 -5.64 1.65 -1.41
C LEU A 41 -6.71 2.66 -0.98
N ARG A 42 -6.51 3.33 0.16
CA ARG A 42 -7.43 4.36 0.69
C ARG A 42 -7.54 5.59 -0.20
N ASN A 43 -6.50 5.88 -0.98
CA ASN A 43 -6.46 7.00 -1.91
C ASN A 43 -6.68 6.55 -3.37
N SER A 44 -7.27 5.36 -3.57
CA SER A 44 -7.60 4.80 -4.90
C SER A 44 -6.41 4.57 -5.84
N TYR A 45 -5.19 4.52 -5.31
CA TYR A 45 -3.96 4.25 -6.07
C TYR A 45 -3.72 2.74 -6.18
N THR A 46 -4.74 2.02 -6.65
CA THR A 46 -4.79 0.55 -6.70
C THR A 46 -3.60 -0.07 -7.42
N SER A 47 -3.22 0.45 -8.59
CA SER A 47 -2.10 -0.11 -9.37
C SER A 47 -0.77 -0.04 -8.60
N LYS A 48 -0.48 1.10 -7.95
CA LYS A 48 0.71 1.28 -7.12
C LYS A 48 0.67 0.38 -5.87
N ALA A 49 -0.50 0.21 -5.25
CA ALA A 49 -0.67 -0.71 -4.13
C ALA A 49 -0.35 -2.17 -4.52
N THR A 50 -0.84 -2.62 -5.68
CA THR A 50 -0.57 -3.98 -6.19
C THR A 50 0.90 -4.19 -6.51
N GLN A 51 1.58 -3.18 -7.09
CA GLN A 51 3.03 -3.25 -7.36
C GLN A 51 3.83 -3.38 -6.06
N LEU A 52 3.51 -2.59 -5.02
CA LEU A 52 4.17 -2.71 -3.72
C LEU A 52 3.89 -4.05 -3.03
N LEU A 53 2.69 -4.62 -3.20
CA LEU A 53 2.40 -5.96 -2.69
C LEU A 53 3.28 -7.03 -3.36
N ALA A 54 3.46 -6.94 -4.68
CA ALA A 54 4.33 -7.86 -5.42
C ALA A 54 5.80 -7.72 -4.96
N GLU A 55 6.27 -6.49 -4.76
CA GLU A 55 7.62 -6.22 -4.23
C GLU A 55 7.79 -6.79 -2.81
N MET A 56 6.81 -6.56 -1.92
CA MET A 56 6.79 -7.07 -0.56
C MET A 56 6.93 -8.60 -0.52
N VAL A 57 6.15 -9.31 -1.33
CA VAL A 57 6.21 -10.78 -1.46
C VAL A 57 7.54 -11.22 -2.06
N GLY A 58 8.06 -10.51 -3.06
CA GLY A 58 9.38 -10.78 -3.65
C GLY A 58 10.53 -10.66 -2.64
N LYS A 59 10.37 -9.82 -1.61
CA LYS A 59 11.33 -9.68 -0.49
C LYS A 59 11.07 -10.65 0.67
N GLY A 60 10.11 -11.57 0.54
CA GLY A 60 9.80 -12.58 1.55
C GLY A 60 8.91 -12.09 2.69
N PHE A 61 8.28 -10.93 2.56
CA PHE A 61 7.32 -10.41 3.54
C PHE A 61 5.87 -10.77 3.18
N CYS A 62 5.00 -10.78 4.19
CA CYS A 62 3.58 -11.07 4.03
C CYS A 62 2.72 -9.87 4.46
N ALA A 63 1.70 -9.55 3.65
CA ALA A 63 0.68 -8.58 4.02
C ALA A 63 -0.07 -9.05 5.28
N ASP A 64 -0.40 -8.10 6.15
CA ASP A 64 -1.22 -8.41 7.32
C ASP A 64 -2.70 -8.48 6.99
N LEU A 65 -3.49 -9.02 7.94
CA LEU A 65 -4.92 -9.23 7.76
C LEU A 65 -5.64 -7.97 7.29
N PHE A 66 -5.29 -6.81 7.86
CA PHE A 66 -5.94 -5.55 7.51
C PHE A 66 -5.65 -5.13 6.06
N THR A 67 -4.42 -5.31 5.60
CA THR A 67 -4.03 -5.02 4.20
C THR A 67 -4.71 -5.96 3.23
N VAL A 68 -4.82 -7.25 3.57
CA VAL A 68 -5.54 -8.25 2.77
C VAL A 68 -7.03 -7.91 2.69
N THR A 69 -7.67 -7.54 3.79
CA THR A 69 -9.09 -7.14 3.81
C THR A 69 -9.35 -5.99 2.85
N LEU A 70 -8.49 -4.96 2.81
CA LEU A 70 -8.67 -3.84 1.88
C LEU A 70 -8.58 -4.24 0.40
N PHE A 71 -7.69 -5.19 0.06
CA PHE A 71 -7.64 -5.72 -1.31
C PHE A 71 -8.89 -6.53 -1.64
N MET A 72 -9.40 -7.34 -0.70
CA MET A 72 -10.64 -8.09 -0.90
C MET A 72 -11.83 -7.15 -1.11
N ASP A 73 -11.93 -6.10 -0.29
CA ASP A 73 -12.96 -5.06 -0.44
C ASP A 73 -12.87 -4.41 -1.82
N LEU A 74 -11.67 -4.03 -2.26
CA LEU A 74 -11.46 -3.48 -3.59
C LEU A 74 -11.95 -4.45 -4.68
N ILE A 75 -11.56 -5.73 -4.65
CA ILE A 75 -11.94 -6.72 -5.68
C ILE A 75 -13.46 -6.93 -5.72
N LEU A 76 -14.09 -7.08 -4.55
CA LEU A 76 -15.52 -7.30 -4.43
C LEU A 76 -16.34 -6.09 -4.90
N HIS A 77 -15.85 -4.87 -4.65
CA HIS A 77 -16.53 -3.66 -5.09
C HIS A 77 -16.23 -3.30 -6.56
N SER A 78 -15.06 -3.67 -7.08
CA SER A 78 -14.73 -3.54 -8.51
C SER A 78 -15.68 -4.37 -9.38
N ASN A 79 -16.11 -5.54 -8.89
CA ASN A 79 -17.03 -6.43 -9.60
C ASN A 79 -18.48 -5.94 -9.64
N LYS A 80 -18.85 -4.90 -8.87
CA LYS A 80 -20.21 -4.32 -8.93
C LYS A 80 -20.42 -3.37 -10.11
N SER A 81 -19.35 -2.89 -10.76
CA SER A 81 -19.45 -1.97 -11.91
C SER A 81 -19.75 -2.65 -13.25
N ILE A 82 -19.83 -3.99 -13.30
CA ILE A 82 -20.18 -4.76 -14.52
C ILE A 82 -21.69 -5.11 -14.54
N LEU A 83 -22.43 -4.77 -13.47
CA LEU A 83 -23.82 -5.19 -13.27
C LEU A 83 -24.83 -4.02 -13.11
N LEU A 84 -24.45 -2.83 -13.55
CA LEU A 84 -25.37 -1.70 -13.84
C LEU A 84 -25.26 -1.35 -15.32
#